data_AF-X1EWS3-F1
#
_entry.id   AF-X1EWS3-F1
#
_cell.length_a   1.000
_cell.length_b   1.000
_cell.length_c   1.000
_cell.angle_alpha   90.00
_cell.angle_beta   90.00
_cell.angle_gamma   90.00
#
_symmetry.space_group_name_H-M   'P 1'
#
loop_
_entity.id
_entity.type
_entity.pdbx_description
1 polymer ?
#
loop_
_entity_poly.entity_id
_entity_poly.type
_entity_poly.pdbx_seq_one_letter_code
_entity_poly.pdbx_strand_id
1 'polypeptide(L)'
;ANNNSSAIFFLFIFENKGEEVGVTLHHPHGQIYAYPFIPPIIEQELDSGKEYLKKEGKCLFCKNLEEEKEDGRRIIISNDS
;
A
#
# COMPACT_ATOMS: atom_id res chain seq x y z
N ALA A 1 7.84 -6.77 -34.01
CA ALA A 1 7.00 -5.71 -33.41
C ALA A 1 7.23 -5.74 -31.91
N ASN A 2 7.64 -4.63 -31.32
CA ASN A 2 7.99 -4.53 -29.89
C ASN A 2 6.72 -4.59 -29.05
N ASN A 3 6.37 -5.77 -28.52
CA ASN A 3 5.19 -6.01 -27.68
C ASN A 3 5.42 -5.59 -26.22
N ASN A 4 5.85 -4.34 -25.98
CA ASN A 4 6.03 -3.82 -24.62
C ASN A 4 4.93 -2.83 -24.26
N SER A 5 3.67 -3.27 -24.39
CA SER A 5 2.51 -2.57 -23.84
C SER A 5 2.19 -3.24 -22.50
N SER A 6 2.74 -2.75 -21.39
CA SER A 6 2.43 -3.30 -20.07
C SER A 6 0.95 -3.07 -19.76
N ALA A 7 0.11 -4.08 -19.97
CA ALA A 7 -1.31 -4.07 -19.64
C ALA A 7 -1.60 -4.08 -18.12
N ILE A 8 -0.57 -3.89 -17.30
CA ILE A 8 -0.64 -3.93 -15.83
C ILE A 8 -0.18 -2.57 -15.31
N PHE A 9 -1.08 -1.90 -14.60
CA PHE A 9 -0.88 -0.57 -14.02
C PHE A 9 -0.75 -0.65 -12.49
N PHE A 10 -1.41 -1.63 -11.86
CA PHE A 10 -1.35 -1.82 -10.42
C PHE A 10 -1.32 -3.30 -10.03
N LEU A 11 -0.47 -3.65 -9.06
CA LEU A 11 -0.44 -4.97 -8.42
C LEU A 11 -0.94 -4.83 -6.98
N PHE A 12 -2.07 -5.44 -6.67
CA PHE A 12 -2.61 -5.50 -5.32
C PHE A 12 -2.27 -6.85 -4.69
N ILE A 13 -1.34 -6.85 -3.74
CA ILE A 13 -0.87 -8.04 -3.02
C ILE A 13 -1.56 -8.08 -1.66
N PHE A 14 -2.28 -9.14 -1.35
CA PHE A 14 -3.02 -9.27 -0.09
C PHE A 14 -3.13 -10.73 0.39
N GLU A 15 -3.45 -10.90 1.67
CA GLU A 15 -3.73 -12.19 2.30
C GLU A 15 -5.04 -12.05 3.08
N ASN A 16 -5.97 -13.00 2.89
CA ASN A 16 -7.09 -13.20 3.79
C ASN A 16 -6.72 -14.33 4.75
N LYS A 17 -6.85 -14.12 6.06
CA LYS A 17 -6.44 -15.09 7.09
C LYS A 17 -7.53 -15.35 8.12
N GLY A 18 -7.97 -16.60 8.21
CA GLY A 18 -8.97 -17.08 9.16
C GLY A 18 -10.32 -17.39 8.51
N GLU A 19 -11.04 -18.39 9.04
CA GLU A 19 -12.37 -18.77 8.54
C GLU A 19 -13.39 -17.63 8.69
N GLU A 20 -13.28 -16.86 9.78
CA GLU A 20 -14.10 -15.67 10.09
C GLU A 20 -14.09 -14.63 8.96
N VAL A 21 -13.04 -14.60 8.13
CA VAL A 21 -12.90 -13.70 6.97
C VAL A 21 -13.06 -14.43 5.63
N GLY A 22 -13.66 -15.61 5.63
CA GLY A 22 -14.06 -16.34 4.42
C GLY A 22 -12.98 -17.22 3.79
N VAL A 23 -11.91 -17.56 4.51
CA VAL A 23 -10.87 -18.47 4.02
C VAL A 23 -11.38 -19.92 4.02
N THR A 24 -11.51 -20.53 2.84
CA THR A 24 -11.93 -21.93 2.69
C THR A 24 -10.77 -22.90 2.46
N LEU A 25 -9.59 -22.39 2.11
CA LEU A 25 -8.36 -23.17 1.92
C LEU A 25 -7.39 -22.90 3.08
N HIS A 26 -7.18 -23.89 3.95
CA HIS A 26 -6.35 -23.74 5.16
C HIS A 26 -4.84 -23.71 4.91
N HIS A 27 -4.38 -24.08 3.71
CA HIS A 27 -2.97 -23.98 3.37
C HIS A 27 -2.54 -22.51 3.33
N PRO A 28 -1.43 -22.11 3.96
CA PRO A 28 -0.96 -20.71 3.91
C PRO A 28 -0.77 -20.24 2.46
N HIS A 29 -1.48 -19.18 2.07
CA HIS A 29 -1.39 -18.59 0.74
C HIS A 29 -1.76 -17.11 0.76
N GLY A 30 -1.20 -16.35 -0.17
CA GLY A 30 -1.63 -14.99 -0.50
C GLY A 30 -2.23 -14.93 -1.90
N GLN A 31 -2.74 -13.76 -2.28
CA GLN A 31 -3.31 -13.49 -3.58
C GLN A 31 -2.71 -12.21 -4.16
N ILE A 32 -2.65 -12.14 -5.49
CA ILE A 32 -2.20 -10.95 -6.22
C ILE A 32 -3.21 -10.65 -7.32
N TYR A 33 -3.74 -9.43 -7.35
CA TYR A 33 -4.54 -8.93 -8.45
C TYR A 33 -3.73 -7.96 -9.30
N ALA A 34 -3.69 -8.22 -10.61
CA ALA A 34 -3.07 -7.34 -11.59
C ALA A 34 -4.17 -6.57 -12.32
N TYR A 35 -4.22 -5.25 -12.11
CA TYR A 35 -5.22 -4.38 -12.72
C TYR A 35 -4.64 -3.62 -13.90
N PRO A 36 -5.41 -3.46 -15.00
CA PRO A 36 -5.05 -2.57 -16.10
C PRO A 36 -5.37 -1.09 -15.80
N PHE A 37 -5.69 -0.76 -14.55
CA PHE A 37 -6.00 0.58 -14.05
C PHE A 37 -5.53 0.74 -12.59
N ILE A 38 -5.50 1.98 -12.09
CA ILE A 38 -5.21 2.27 -10.67
C ILE A 38 -6.54 2.24 -9.88
N PRO A 39 -6.66 1.43 -8.81
CA PRO A 39 -7.86 1.42 -7.99
C PRO A 39 -8.15 2.80 -7.36
N PRO A 40 -9.42 3.21 -7.20
CA PRO A 40 -9.77 4.56 -6.73
C PRO A 40 -9.16 4.96 -5.37
N ILE A 41 -9.06 4.00 -4.43
CA ILE A 41 -8.45 4.26 -3.11
C ILE A 41 -6.96 4.62 -3.28
N ILE A 42 -6.25 3.89 -4.14
CA ILE A 42 -4.84 4.13 -4.42
C ILE A 42 -4.66 5.47 -5.15
N GLU A 43 -5.56 5.79 -6.09
CA GLU A 43 -5.55 7.09 -6.77
C GLU A 43 -5.71 8.24 -5.77
N GLN A 44 -6.64 8.13 -4.82
CA GLN A 44 -6.85 9.13 -3.77
C GLN A 44 -5.63 9.28 -2.84
N GLU A 45 -5.00 8.17 -2.45
CA GLU A 45 -3.77 8.19 -1.64
C GLU A 45 -2.61 8.86 -2.38
N LEU A 46 -2.44 8.52 -3.67
CA LEU A 46 -1.42 9.13 -4.52
C LEU A 46 -1.64 10.63 -4.69
N ASP A 47 -2.87 11.06 -4.93
CA ASP A 47 -3.18 12.48 -5.13
C ASP A 47 -3.00 13.28 -3.84
N SER A 48 -3.41 12.73 -2.70
CA SER A 48 -3.16 13.33 -1.39
C SER A 48 -1.66 13.48 -1.11
N GLY A 49 -0.88 12.45 -1.43
CA GLY A 49 0.58 12.48 -1.31
C GLY A 49 1.25 13.50 -2.22
N LYS A 50 0.81 13.61 -3.48
CA LYS A 50 1.31 14.60 -4.45
C LYS A 50 0.97 16.03 -4.02
N GLU A 51 -0.26 16.26 -3.56
CA GLU A 51 -0.69 17.59 -3.10
C GLU A 51 0.15 18.05 -1.91
N TYR A 52 0.32 17.17 -0.91
CA TYR A 52 1.16 17.47 0.25
C TYR A 52 2.62 17.71 -0.14
N LEU A 53 3.19 16.87 -1.02
CA LEU A 53 4.57 17.05 -1.50
C LEU A 53 4.74 18.40 -2.21
N LYS A 54 3.78 18.82 -3.03
CA LYS A 54 3.81 20.11 -3.72
C LYS A 54 3.74 21.28 -2.74
N LYS A 55 2.96 21.14 -1.67
CA LYS A 55 2.75 22.20 -0.67
C LYS A 55 3.91 22.34 0.31
N GLU A 56 4.40 21.22 0.85
CA GLU A 56 5.34 21.21 1.98
C GLU A 56 6.77 20.81 1.57
N GLY A 57 6.98 20.36 0.32
CA GLY A 57 8.28 19.92 -0.18
C GLY A 57 8.80 18.62 0.44
N LYS A 58 7.96 17.91 1.21
CA LYS A 58 8.28 16.67 1.91
C LYS A 58 7.22 15.59 1.63
N CYS A 59 7.63 14.32 1.70
CA CYS A 59 6.69 13.20 1.55
C CYS A 59 5.75 13.11 2.76
N LEU A 60 4.43 13.04 2.51
CA LEU A 60 3.39 12.91 3.53
C LEU A 60 3.61 11.69 4.43
N PHE A 61 3.82 10.52 3.83
CA PHE A 61 3.99 9.26 4.57
C PHE A 61 5.28 9.27 5.42
N CYS A 62 6.35 9.89 4.92
CA CYS A 62 7.59 10.04 5.69
C CYS A 62 7.39 10.96 6.89
N LYS A 63 6.64 12.06 6.72
CA LYS A 63 6.32 12.98 7.83
C LYS A 63 5.47 12.28 8.89
N ASN A 64 4.43 11.55 8.50
CA ASN A 64 3.62 10.77 9.43
C ASN A 64 4.49 9.76 10.19
N LEU A 65 5.37 9.03 9.51
CA LEU A 65 6.26 8.06 10.16
C LEU A 65 7.23 8.72 11.16
N GLU A 66 7.78 9.89 10.83
CA GLU A 66 8.63 10.67 11.73
C GLU A 66 7.87 11.09 13.00
N GLU A 67 6.66 11.65 12.84
CA GLU A 67 5.80 12.05 13.96
C GLU A 67 5.39 10.87 14.85
N GLU A 68 5.05 9.72 14.25
CA GLU A 68 4.71 8.51 15.01
C GLU A 68 5.90 7.98 15.79
N LYS A 69 7.13 8.08 15.24
CA LYS A 69 8.35 7.69 15.94
C LYS A 69 8.71 8.66 17.07
N GLU A 70 8.50 9.96 16.89
CA GLU A 70 8.70 10.97 17.94
C GLU A 70 7.67 10.83 19.08
N ASP A 71 6.40 10.57 18.76
CA ASP A 71 5.32 10.39 19.74
C ASP A 71 5.45 9.05 20.49
N GLY A 72 5.73 7.95 19.77
CA GLY A 72 5.97 6.62 20.32
C GLY A 72 4.72 5.90 20.86
N ARG A 73 3.65 6.61 21.21
CA ARG A 73 2.44 6.03 21.82
C ARG A 73 1.71 4.99 20.95
N ARG A 74 1.81 5.09 19.61
CA ARG A 74 1.14 4.19 18.66
C ARG A 74 2.11 3.17 18.03
N ILE A 75 3.37 3.17 18.45
CA ILE A 75 4.35 2.17 17.99
C ILE A 75 4.13 0.88 18.76
N ILE A 76 3.83 -0.20 18.04
CA ILE A 76 3.66 -1.54 18.62
C ILE A 76 4.95 -2.35 18.49
N ILE A 77 5.65 -2.22 17.35
CA ILE A 77 6.90 -2.92 17.05
C ILE A 77 7.80 -1.97 16.25
N SER A 78 9.11 -1.99 16.55
CA SER A 78 10.15 -1.31 15.76
C SER A 78 11.34 -2.24 15.58
N ASN A 79 11.93 -2.24 14.39
CA ASN A 79 13.16 -2.95 14.04
C ASN A 79 14.08 -2.00 13.24
N ASP A 80 15.28 -2.48 12.91
CA ASP A 80 16.29 -1.69 12.18
C ASP A 80 16.11 -1.75 10.65
N SER A 81 14.99 -2.29 10.14
CA SER A 81 14.74 -2.54 8.71
C SER A 81 13.38 -2.04 8.25
#